data_AF-A0A1H4D8G2-F1
#
_entry.id   AF-A0A1H4D8G2-F1
#
_cell.length_a   1.000
_cell.length_b   1.000
_cell.length_c   1.000
_cell.angle_alpha   90.00
_cell.angle_beta   90.00
_cell.angle_gamma   90.00
#
_symmetry.space_group_name_H-M   'P 1'
#
loop_
_entity.id
_entity.type
_entity.pdbx_description
1 polymer ?
#
loop_
_entity_poly.entity_id
_entity_poly.type
_entity_poly.pdbx_seq_one_letter_code
_entity_poly.pdbx_strand_id
1 'polypeptide(L)'
;MRDEEKKSVTKLKFRRLLGKKWVYPAIYLSIAALVLAGVLWYQQRGEEVDFADDPNVNDEVITEDPFGDEDAVPVMESGEEMAMPVADEESSTIVTKFYDYDASDEDQENALVLYNNKYYQSTGVDITKNDEKFDVTAALSGTVTEVKEDPLYGNVVQLDHGQEVTTVYASLDEVQIEAGTEIKQGDVIGTAGRNIFGQASGVHVHFEVRKGGEALNPESFFGKPLSELEKQKEAEEPEQAEDNETSGEEEQNQDISEEEIGELEPGAEEEAPGEGDEETGVEEEPEMDEDAESSISMTQT
;
A
#
# COMPACT_ATOMS: atom_id res chain seq x y z
N MET A 1 -4.89 -62.65 81.92
CA MET A 1 -5.56 -61.37 81.64
C MET A 1 -4.70 -60.25 82.18
N ARG A 2 -4.39 -59.24 81.34
CA ARG A 2 -3.99 -57.85 81.68
C ARG A 2 -2.67 -57.69 82.46
N ASP A 3 -1.87 -56.64 82.35
CA ASP A 3 -1.75 -55.48 81.45
C ASP A 3 -0.37 -54.85 81.76
N GLU A 4 0.21 -54.21 80.76
CA GLU A 4 0.95 -52.93 80.79
C GLU A 4 2.30 -52.68 81.51
N GLU A 5 3.02 -51.76 80.82
CA GLU A 5 4.11 -50.84 81.18
C GLU A 5 5.56 -51.31 81.35
N LYS A 6 6.42 -50.82 80.43
CA LYS A 6 7.59 -49.98 80.80
C LYS A 6 7.87 -48.84 79.78
N LYS A 7 7.86 -47.62 80.34
CA LYS A 7 8.36 -46.28 79.94
C LYS A 7 9.79 -46.28 79.36
N SER A 8 10.13 -45.54 78.29
CA SER A 8 10.38 -44.08 78.11
C SER A 8 11.67 -43.51 78.78
N VAL A 9 12.79 -43.34 78.04
CA VAL A 9 13.86 -42.34 78.33
C VAL A 9 14.72 -42.03 77.09
N THR A 10 14.46 -40.93 76.35
CA THR A 10 15.49 -40.08 75.68
C THR A 10 14.87 -38.83 75.01
N LYS A 11 14.01 -38.11 75.72
CA LYS A 11 13.36 -36.89 75.20
C LYS A 11 13.70 -35.68 76.08
N LEU A 12 14.98 -35.30 76.20
CA LEU A 12 15.38 -34.18 77.09
C LEU A 12 16.64 -33.36 76.70
N LYS A 13 17.21 -33.49 75.49
CA LYS A 13 18.36 -32.65 75.07
C LYS A 13 18.09 -31.62 73.96
N PHE A 14 16.97 -31.71 73.24
CA PHE A 14 16.67 -30.78 72.13
C PHE A 14 16.22 -29.37 72.58
N ARG A 15 15.62 -29.23 73.77
CA ARG A 15 15.02 -27.96 74.24
C ARG A 15 16.01 -26.92 74.79
N ARG A 16 17.33 -27.17 74.77
CA ARG A 16 18.34 -26.18 75.18
C ARG A 16 19.09 -25.51 74.01
N LEU A 17 18.90 -25.97 72.78
CA LEU A 17 19.56 -25.39 71.61
C LEU A 17 18.71 -24.35 70.87
N LEU A 18 17.38 -24.34 71.05
CA LEU A 18 16.44 -23.46 70.34
C LEU A 18 16.27 -22.04 70.95
N GLY A 19 17.11 -21.65 71.91
CA GLY A 19 17.01 -20.34 72.59
C GLY A 19 17.98 -19.25 72.10
N LYS A 20 18.87 -19.55 71.14
CA LYS A 20 19.88 -18.60 70.66
C LYS A 20 19.41 -17.95 69.36
N LYS A 21 19.46 -16.61 69.29
CA LYS A 21 18.99 -15.80 68.14
C LYS A 21 19.66 -16.14 66.79
N TRP A 22 20.76 -16.87 66.79
CA TRP A 22 21.47 -17.34 65.58
C TRP A 22 21.01 -18.70 65.04
N VAL A 23 20.14 -19.41 65.74
CA VAL A 23 19.73 -20.77 65.35
C VAL A 23 18.69 -20.74 64.24
N TYR A 24 17.79 -19.74 64.24
CA TYR A 24 16.83 -19.54 63.16
C TYR A 24 17.47 -19.23 61.81
N PRO A 25 18.44 -18.28 61.68
CA PRO A 25 19.11 -18.07 60.40
C PRO A 25 19.95 -19.27 59.95
N ALA A 26 20.60 -20.00 60.87
CA ALA A 26 21.35 -21.21 60.52
C ALA A 26 20.44 -22.35 60.00
N ILE A 27 19.26 -22.53 60.58
CA ILE A 27 18.27 -23.50 60.11
C ILE A 27 17.72 -23.07 58.74
N TYR A 28 17.43 -21.78 58.55
CA TYR A 28 16.91 -21.27 57.28
C TYR A 28 17.91 -21.48 56.13
N LEU A 29 19.21 -21.23 56.38
CA LEU A 29 20.26 -21.48 55.39
C LEU A 29 20.39 -22.98 55.06
N SER A 30 20.23 -23.87 56.05
CA SER A 30 20.29 -25.32 55.81
C SER A 30 19.12 -25.82 54.97
N ILE A 31 17.92 -25.28 55.17
CA ILE A 31 16.74 -25.63 54.38
C ILE A 31 16.86 -25.06 52.96
N ALA A 32 17.33 -23.81 52.81
CA ALA A 32 17.56 -23.21 51.50
C ALA A 32 18.60 -23.98 50.66
N ALA A 33 19.67 -24.48 51.29
CA ALA A 33 20.67 -25.31 50.64
C ALA A 33 20.10 -26.66 50.17
N LEU A 34 19.20 -27.29 50.95
CA LEU A 34 18.52 -28.52 50.55
C LEU A 34 17.56 -28.31 49.38
N VAL A 35 16.83 -27.19 49.35
CA VAL A 35 15.95 -26.85 48.23
C VAL A 35 16.75 -26.59 46.96
N LEU A 36 17.85 -25.83 47.04
CA LEU A 36 18.74 -25.61 45.89
C LEU A 36 19.38 -26.91 45.38
N ALA A 37 19.80 -27.80 46.28
CA ALA A 37 20.31 -29.12 45.89
C ALA A 37 19.22 -29.97 45.22
N GLY A 38 17.97 -29.89 45.68
CA GLY A 38 16.84 -30.56 45.03
C GLY A 38 16.54 -30.02 43.63
N VAL A 39 16.59 -28.70 43.44
CA VAL A 39 16.41 -28.06 42.13
C VAL A 39 17.54 -28.41 41.17
N LEU A 40 18.79 -28.40 41.64
CA LEU A 40 19.95 -28.84 40.83
C LEU A 40 19.86 -30.32 40.46
N TRP A 41 19.44 -31.18 41.39
CA TRP A 41 19.25 -32.61 41.10
C TRP A 41 18.09 -32.86 40.14
N TYR A 42 17.03 -32.05 40.22
CA TYR A 42 15.91 -32.11 39.28
C TYR A 42 16.32 -31.64 37.87
N GLN A 43 17.11 -30.58 37.76
CA GLN A 43 17.67 -30.12 36.48
C GLN A 43 18.66 -31.14 35.88
N GLN A 44 19.43 -31.84 36.72
CA GLN A 44 20.37 -32.88 36.28
C GLN A 44 19.68 -34.23 35.96
N ARG A 45 18.37 -34.35 36.19
CA ARG A 45 17.56 -35.52 35.80
C ARG A 45 16.89 -35.36 34.42
N GLY A 46 17.33 -34.38 33.62
CA GLY A 46 17.10 -34.40 32.17
C GLY A 46 17.63 -35.71 31.60
N GLU A 47 16.77 -36.37 30.81
CA GLU A 47 16.88 -37.75 30.34
C GLU A 47 18.26 -38.15 29.80
N GLU A 48 18.92 -39.06 30.51
CA GLU A 48 19.96 -39.91 29.95
C GLU A 48 19.25 -41.20 29.50
N VAL A 49 18.95 -41.28 28.20
CA VAL A 49 18.34 -42.46 27.59
C VAL A 49 19.43 -43.51 27.42
N ASP A 50 19.41 -44.51 28.30
CA ASP A 50 20.33 -45.64 28.28
C ASP A 50 19.92 -46.59 27.13
N PHE A 51 20.61 -46.52 25.99
CA PHE A 51 20.43 -47.48 24.90
C PHE A 51 21.12 -48.79 25.29
N ALA A 52 20.32 -49.76 25.74
CA ALA A 52 20.79 -51.12 25.89
C ALA A 52 21.02 -51.74 24.50
N ASP A 53 22.25 -52.20 24.24
CA ASP A 53 22.59 -53.06 23.10
C ASP A 53 21.81 -54.39 23.19
N ASP A 54 20.77 -54.56 22.35
CA ASP A 54 20.21 -55.87 21.99
C ASP A 54 20.66 -56.23 20.55
N PRO A 55 21.54 -57.22 20.36
CA PRO A 55 22.18 -57.47 19.07
C PRO A 55 21.39 -58.45 18.18
N ASN A 56 20.05 -58.49 18.24
CA ASN A 56 19.33 -59.44 17.41
C ASN A 56 17.85 -59.12 17.11
N VAL A 57 17.55 -58.04 16.39
CA VAL A 57 16.36 -57.99 15.53
C VAL A 57 16.69 -57.23 14.26
N ASN A 58 16.70 -57.94 13.13
CA ASN A 58 16.56 -57.33 11.82
C ASN A 58 15.17 -56.71 11.77
N ASP A 59 15.08 -55.38 11.87
CA ASP A 59 13.92 -54.63 11.39
C ASP A 59 14.44 -53.47 10.55
N GLU A 60 14.21 -53.56 9.24
CA GLU A 60 14.15 -52.41 8.35
C GLU A 60 13.05 -51.48 8.89
N VAL A 61 13.42 -50.58 9.79
CA VAL A 61 12.57 -49.43 10.09
C VAL A 61 12.77 -48.46 8.96
N ILE A 62 11.83 -48.52 8.01
CA ILE A 62 11.51 -47.40 7.13
C ILE A 62 11.13 -46.25 8.06
N THR A 63 12.12 -45.41 8.41
CA THR A 63 11.86 -44.06 8.86
C THR A 63 11.51 -43.26 7.61
N GLU A 64 10.28 -43.44 7.12
CA GLU A 64 9.62 -42.40 6.35
C GLU A 64 9.43 -41.25 7.33
N ASP A 65 10.39 -40.33 7.32
CA ASP A 65 10.21 -39.00 7.83
C ASP A 65 9.14 -38.32 6.96
N PRO A 66 7.91 -38.08 7.46
CA PRO A 66 6.89 -37.42 6.67
C PRO A 66 7.18 -35.92 6.48
N PHE A 67 8.23 -35.40 7.12
CA PHE A 67 8.69 -34.03 7.01
C PHE A 67 10.22 -34.06 6.91
N GLY A 68 10.70 -34.39 5.71
CA GLY A 68 12.14 -34.36 5.42
C GLY A 68 12.79 -33.05 5.85
N ASP A 69 14.12 -33.05 5.94
CA ASP A 69 15.01 -31.94 6.30
C ASP A 69 14.72 -30.63 5.53
N GLU A 70 13.58 -30.00 5.80
CA GLU A 70 13.24 -28.67 5.36
C GLU A 70 13.85 -27.76 6.42
N ASP A 71 15.06 -27.29 6.10
CA ASP A 71 15.73 -26.24 6.83
C ASP A 71 14.71 -25.16 7.21
N ALA A 72 14.52 -24.94 8.52
CA ALA A 72 13.61 -23.94 9.02
C ALA A 72 14.01 -22.58 8.45
N VAL A 73 13.26 -22.10 7.45
CA VAL A 73 13.38 -20.75 6.93
C VAL A 73 13.03 -19.78 8.06
N PRO A 74 13.94 -18.88 8.45
CA PRO A 74 13.60 -17.86 9.43
C PRO A 74 12.48 -16.99 8.86
N VAL A 75 11.35 -16.91 9.57
CA VAL A 75 10.27 -15.92 9.35
C VAL A 75 10.76 -14.56 9.84
N MET A 76 11.86 -14.08 9.25
CA MET A 76 12.22 -12.68 9.30
C MET A 76 11.50 -12.07 8.11
N GLU A 77 10.20 -11.84 8.26
CA GLU A 77 9.52 -10.82 7.48
C GLU A 77 10.14 -9.49 7.93
N SER A 78 11.33 -9.19 7.43
CA SER A 78 11.85 -7.83 7.43
C SER A 78 10.89 -7.07 6.53
N GLY A 79 9.82 -6.56 7.13
CA GLY A 79 8.77 -5.84 6.44
C GLY A 79 9.42 -4.76 5.60
N GLU A 80 9.17 -4.82 4.31
CA GLU A 80 9.66 -3.82 3.38
C GLU A 80 9.06 -2.47 3.75
N GLU A 81 9.92 -1.45 3.88
CA GLU A 81 9.49 -0.07 4.13
C GLU A 81 9.23 0.60 2.80
N MET A 82 8.09 1.26 2.62
CA MET A 82 7.77 1.91 1.34
C MET A 82 8.78 3.02 1.02
N ALA A 83 9.43 2.92 -0.13
CA ALA A 83 10.36 3.92 -0.63
C ALA A 83 9.61 4.97 -1.47
N MET A 84 10.23 6.13 -1.68
CA MET A 84 9.77 7.06 -2.71
C MET A 84 9.90 6.40 -4.10
N PRO A 85 8.99 6.69 -5.05
CA PRO A 85 9.02 6.09 -6.39
C PRO A 85 10.07 6.73 -7.32
N VAL A 86 11.20 7.18 -6.75
CA VAL A 86 12.30 7.86 -7.46
C VAL A 86 13.64 7.37 -6.92
N ALA A 87 14.64 7.26 -7.80
CA ALA A 87 15.98 6.82 -7.39
C ALA A 87 16.78 7.90 -6.61
N ASP A 88 16.46 9.18 -6.82
CA ASP A 88 17.20 10.32 -6.24
C ASP A 88 16.24 11.26 -5.51
N GLU A 89 15.96 10.94 -4.25
CA GLU A 89 15.02 11.66 -3.39
C GLU A 89 15.41 13.13 -3.18
N GLU A 90 16.71 13.43 -3.00
CA GLU A 90 17.20 14.78 -2.70
C GLU A 90 16.95 15.78 -3.84
N SER A 91 16.93 15.26 -5.07
CA SER A 91 16.69 16.05 -6.28
C SER A 91 15.21 16.24 -6.61
N SER A 92 14.34 15.49 -5.93
CA SER A 92 12.92 15.37 -6.25
C SER A 92 12.06 16.25 -5.37
N THR A 93 10.95 16.75 -5.92
CA THR A 93 9.99 17.60 -5.21
C THR A 93 8.56 17.17 -5.52
N ILE A 94 7.71 17.13 -4.50
CA ILE A 94 6.27 16.93 -4.66
C ILE A 94 5.63 18.27 -5.02
N VAL A 95 4.99 18.35 -6.18
CA VAL A 95 4.35 19.59 -6.69
C VAL A 95 2.84 19.59 -6.48
N THR A 96 2.20 18.43 -6.52
CA THR A 96 0.79 18.26 -6.19
C THR A 96 0.69 17.18 -5.14
N LYS A 97 0.04 17.49 -4.02
CA LYS A 97 -0.14 16.57 -2.90
C LYS A 97 -1.44 15.78 -3.03
N PHE A 98 -1.62 14.79 -2.17
CA PHE A 98 -2.90 14.12 -1.99
C PHE A 98 -3.94 15.08 -1.39
N TYR A 99 -5.18 15.02 -1.87
CA TYR A 99 -6.24 15.89 -1.35
C TYR A 99 -6.78 15.36 -0.02
N ASP A 100 -6.52 16.10 1.05
CA ASP A 100 -6.99 15.80 2.41
C ASP A 100 -8.06 16.82 2.85
N TYR A 101 -9.22 16.31 3.26
CA TYR A 101 -10.37 17.10 3.71
C TYR A 101 -10.10 17.83 5.04
N ASP A 102 -9.17 17.34 5.84
CA ASP A 102 -8.80 17.91 7.13
C ASP A 102 -7.58 18.84 7.04
N ALA A 103 -6.98 18.99 5.85
CA ALA A 103 -5.85 19.89 5.61
C ALA A 103 -6.26 21.38 5.57
N SER A 104 -5.25 22.27 5.60
CA SER A 104 -5.48 23.71 5.48
C SER A 104 -6.03 24.10 4.10
N ASP A 105 -6.76 25.21 3.99
CA ASP A 105 -7.29 25.69 2.70
C ASP A 105 -6.18 25.82 1.64
N GLU A 106 -4.98 26.28 2.03
CA GLU A 106 -3.82 26.39 1.15
C GLU A 106 -3.33 25.02 0.66
N ASP A 107 -3.24 24.03 1.54
CA ASP A 107 -2.85 22.67 1.16
C ASP A 107 -3.90 22.00 0.27
N GLN A 108 -5.19 22.25 0.55
CA GLN A 108 -6.29 21.76 -0.29
C GLN A 108 -6.22 22.35 -1.70
N GLU A 109 -5.99 23.66 -1.83
CA GLU A 109 -5.82 24.32 -3.13
C GLU A 109 -4.62 23.74 -3.91
N ASN A 110 -3.50 23.46 -3.24
CA ASN A 110 -2.31 22.85 -3.83
C ASN A 110 -2.48 21.36 -4.20
N ALA A 111 -3.54 20.71 -3.71
CA ALA A 111 -3.91 19.33 -4.03
C ALA A 111 -5.01 19.22 -5.09
N LEU A 112 -5.34 20.33 -5.78
CA LEU A 112 -6.30 20.34 -6.88
C LEU A 112 -5.61 20.22 -8.24
N VAL A 113 -6.18 19.37 -9.09
CA VAL A 113 -5.78 19.21 -10.49
C VAL A 113 -6.77 19.94 -11.38
N LEU A 114 -6.29 20.85 -12.23
CA LEU A 114 -7.10 21.61 -13.18
C LEU A 114 -7.13 20.92 -14.55
N TYR A 115 -8.31 20.44 -14.97
CA TYR A 115 -8.51 19.84 -16.28
C TYR A 115 -9.84 20.28 -16.89
N ASN A 116 -9.83 20.71 -18.17
CA ASN A 116 -11.02 21.20 -18.89
C ASN A 116 -11.85 22.23 -18.10
N ASN A 117 -11.19 23.24 -17.52
CA ASN A 117 -11.83 24.29 -16.71
C ASN A 117 -12.58 23.78 -15.47
N LYS A 118 -12.27 22.56 -15.01
CA LYS A 118 -12.80 21.96 -13.78
C LYS A 118 -11.66 21.53 -12.87
N TYR A 119 -11.85 21.71 -11.57
CA TYR A 119 -10.94 21.21 -10.55
C TYR A 119 -11.34 19.79 -10.13
N TYR A 120 -10.32 18.94 -9.99
CA TYR A 120 -10.41 17.58 -9.49
C TYR A 120 -9.53 17.46 -8.26
N GLN A 121 -9.92 16.62 -7.32
CA GLN A 121 -9.10 16.30 -6.16
C GLN A 121 -8.00 15.33 -6.57
N SER A 122 -6.77 15.58 -6.14
CA SER A 122 -5.67 14.65 -6.35
C SER A 122 -5.85 13.39 -5.50
N THR A 123 -5.71 12.22 -6.14
CA THR A 123 -5.78 10.89 -5.53
C THR A 123 -4.41 10.33 -5.15
N GLY A 124 -3.35 11.13 -5.32
CA GLY A 124 -1.98 10.72 -5.09
C GLY A 124 -1.05 11.92 -4.98
N VAL A 125 0.22 11.72 -5.30
CA VAL A 125 1.23 12.78 -5.32
C VAL A 125 1.89 12.88 -6.69
N ASP A 126 2.12 14.10 -7.16
CA ASP A 126 2.92 14.36 -8.35
C ASP A 126 4.35 14.70 -7.95
N ILE A 127 5.31 13.89 -8.39
CA ILE A 127 6.72 14.06 -8.09
C ILE A 127 7.44 14.48 -9.37
N THR A 128 8.22 15.55 -9.28
CA THR A 128 9.06 16.07 -10.38
C THR A 128 10.51 16.23 -9.95
N LYS A 129 11.42 16.32 -10.93
CA LYS A 129 12.82 16.66 -10.76
C LYS A 129 13.16 17.81 -11.70
N ASN A 130 12.90 19.04 -11.27
CA ASN A 130 13.20 20.26 -12.04
C ASN A 130 12.67 20.26 -13.49
N ASP A 131 11.52 19.63 -13.76
CA ASP A 131 10.94 19.45 -15.13
C ASP A 131 11.84 18.64 -16.10
N GLU A 132 12.78 17.85 -15.58
CA GLU A 132 13.62 16.92 -16.35
C GLU A 132 13.06 15.49 -16.29
N LYS A 133 13.34 14.67 -17.31
CA LYS A 133 13.02 13.24 -17.26
C LYS A 133 13.91 12.53 -16.24
N PHE A 134 13.34 11.59 -15.50
CA PHE A 134 14.05 10.75 -14.54
C PHE A 134 13.47 9.34 -14.52
N ASP A 135 14.26 8.39 -14.02
CA ASP A 135 13.84 7.01 -13.85
C ASP A 135 12.88 6.91 -12.66
N VAL A 136 11.72 6.28 -12.90
CA VAL A 136 10.73 5.98 -11.89
C VAL A 136 10.97 4.57 -11.39
N THR A 137 11.06 4.42 -10.07
CA THR A 137 11.36 3.14 -9.41
C THR A 137 10.15 2.61 -8.66
N ALA A 138 10.07 1.30 -8.50
CA ALA A 138 9.04 0.68 -7.69
C ALA A 138 9.21 1.06 -6.21
N ALA A 139 8.18 1.67 -5.64
CA ALA A 139 8.12 2.04 -4.23
C ALA A 139 8.07 0.83 -3.29
N LEU A 140 7.53 -0.29 -3.78
CA LEU A 140 7.46 -1.58 -3.09
C LEU A 140 7.67 -2.73 -4.08
N SER A 141 8.19 -3.87 -3.61
CA SER A 141 8.24 -5.12 -4.37
C SER A 141 6.84 -5.67 -4.62
N GLY A 142 6.57 -6.17 -5.82
CA GLY A 142 5.25 -6.68 -6.18
C GLY A 142 5.18 -7.27 -7.57
N THR A 143 3.97 -7.56 -8.02
CA THR A 143 3.69 -8.08 -9.36
C THR A 143 2.95 -7.02 -10.19
N VAL A 144 3.39 -6.79 -11.41
CA VAL A 144 2.71 -5.87 -12.34
C VAL A 144 1.35 -6.45 -12.70
N THR A 145 0.27 -5.74 -12.37
CA THR A 145 -1.10 -6.17 -12.67
C THR A 145 -1.66 -5.51 -13.93
N GLU A 146 -1.23 -4.29 -14.23
CA GLU A 146 -1.66 -3.55 -15.41
C GLU A 146 -0.51 -2.71 -15.97
N VAL A 147 -0.40 -2.69 -17.29
CA VAL A 147 0.39 -1.72 -18.06
C VAL A 147 -0.51 -1.22 -19.18
N LYS A 148 -0.82 0.08 -19.20
CA LYS A 148 -1.70 0.68 -20.21
C LYS A 148 -1.18 2.02 -20.68
N GLU A 149 -1.44 2.32 -21.95
CA GLU A 149 -1.27 3.65 -22.51
C GLU A 149 -2.62 4.37 -22.44
N ASP A 150 -2.70 5.42 -21.62
CA ASP A 150 -3.91 6.22 -21.44
C ASP A 150 -3.72 7.63 -22.05
N PRO A 151 -4.60 8.08 -22.96
CA PRO A 151 -4.46 9.39 -23.60
C PRO A 151 -4.51 10.58 -22.63
N LEU A 152 -5.16 10.42 -21.48
CA LEU A 152 -5.33 11.48 -20.48
C LEU A 152 -4.24 11.40 -19.41
N TYR A 153 -3.91 10.19 -18.95
CA TYR A 153 -2.99 9.95 -17.84
C TYR A 153 -1.54 9.62 -18.26
N GLY A 154 -1.26 9.41 -19.55
CA GLY A 154 0.02 8.91 -20.03
C GLY A 154 0.13 7.39 -19.88
N ASN A 155 1.35 6.84 -19.91
CA ASN A 155 1.52 5.44 -19.57
C ASN A 155 1.28 5.23 -18.07
N VAL A 156 0.53 4.17 -17.75
CA VAL A 156 0.14 3.80 -16.40
C VAL A 156 0.59 2.37 -16.12
N VAL A 157 1.24 2.20 -14.99
CA VAL A 157 1.67 0.91 -14.46
C VAL A 157 1.04 0.72 -13.09
N GLN A 158 0.48 -0.45 -12.82
CA GLN A 158 -0.05 -0.81 -11.51
C GLN A 158 0.67 -2.05 -10.98
N LEU A 159 1.14 -1.97 -9.73
CA LEU A 159 1.77 -3.09 -9.00
C LEU A 159 0.84 -3.55 -7.87
N ASP A 160 0.70 -4.86 -7.72
CA ASP A 160 0.09 -5.51 -6.56
C ASP A 160 1.19 -6.01 -5.62
N HIS A 161 1.07 -5.64 -4.35
CA HIS A 161 2.02 -5.96 -3.28
C HIS A 161 1.46 -7.04 -2.34
N GLY A 162 0.28 -7.59 -2.65
CA GLY A 162 -0.47 -8.46 -1.76
C GLY A 162 -1.19 -7.68 -0.66
N GLN A 163 -1.92 -8.40 0.19
CA GLN A 163 -2.70 -7.80 1.29
C GLN A 163 -3.61 -6.66 0.81
N GLU A 164 -4.15 -6.72 -0.41
CA GLU A 164 -4.96 -5.67 -1.03
C GLU A 164 -4.26 -4.30 -1.18
N VAL A 165 -2.93 -4.24 -1.09
CA VAL A 165 -2.15 -3.02 -1.31
C VAL A 165 -1.67 -2.99 -2.76
N THR A 166 -2.00 -1.91 -3.45
CA THR A 166 -1.54 -1.68 -4.84
C THR A 166 -0.95 -0.28 -4.96
N THR A 167 0.10 -0.14 -5.77
CA THR A 167 0.63 1.18 -6.16
C THR A 167 0.39 1.43 -7.65
N VAL A 168 0.09 2.69 -7.98
CA VAL A 168 -0.16 3.13 -9.35
C VAL A 168 0.87 4.21 -9.71
N TYR A 169 1.46 4.08 -10.89
CA TYR A 169 2.43 5.02 -11.45
C TYR A 169 1.90 5.48 -12.79
N ALA A 170 1.51 6.75 -12.88
CA ALA A 170 0.96 7.37 -14.08
C ALA A 170 1.83 8.56 -14.53
N SER A 171 1.49 9.16 -15.67
CA SER A 171 2.31 10.16 -16.37
C SER A 171 3.69 9.61 -16.79
N LEU A 172 3.80 8.31 -17.03
CA LEU A 172 5.05 7.72 -17.55
C LEU A 172 5.17 7.97 -19.06
N ASP A 173 6.40 8.18 -19.52
CA ASP A 173 6.73 8.33 -20.95
C ASP A 173 7.14 7.00 -21.58
N GLU A 174 8.22 6.38 -21.08
CA GLU A 174 8.66 5.06 -21.54
C GLU A 174 8.43 4.00 -20.45
N VAL A 175 7.82 2.88 -20.83
CA VAL A 175 7.60 1.71 -19.96
C VAL A 175 8.10 0.46 -20.69
N GLN A 176 9.00 -0.30 -20.05
CA GLN A 176 9.66 -1.48 -20.65
C GLN A 176 9.33 -2.77 -19.90
N ILE A 177 8.24 -2.78 -19.14
CA ILE A 177 7.76 -3.92 -18.35
C ILE A 177 6.39 -4.39 -18.86
N GLU A 178 6.09 -5.66 -18.64
CA GLU A 178 4.84 -6.30 -19.06
C GLU A 178 4.03 -6.76 -17.84
N ALA A 179 2.71 -6.86 -17.99
CA ALA A 179 1.84 -7.42 -16.95
C ALA A 179 2.24 -8.86 -16.60
N GLY A 180 2.20 -9.19 -15.31
CA GLY A 180 2.66 -10.45 -14.74
C GLY A 180 4.15 -10.47 -14.35
N THR A 181 4.91 -9.41 -14.64
CA THR A 181 6.32 -9.30 -14.25
C THR A 181 6.44 -9.11 -12.73
N GLU A 182 7.35 -9.85 -12.09
CA GLU A 182 7.76 -9.60 -10.70
C GLU A 182 8.79 -8.47 -10.68
N ILE A 183 8.53 -7.46 -9.84
CA ILE A 183 9.35 -6.26 -9.69
C ILE A 183 9.80 -6.17 -8.24
N LYS A 184 11.08 -5.89 -8.01
CA LYS A 184 11.60 -5.62 -6.67
C LYS A 184 11.58 -4.13 -6.39
N GLN A 185 11.54 -3.78 -5.10
CA GLN A 185 11.72 -2.40 -4.69
C GLN A 185 12.96 -1.77 -5.32
N GLY A 186 12.82 -0.53 -5.78
CA GLY A 186 13.91 0.22 -6.39
C GLY A 186 14.20 -0.16 -7.84
N ASP A 187 13.60 -1.23 -8.38
CA ASP A 187 13.72 -1.53 -9.81
C ASP A 187 13.05 -0.43 -10.64
N VAL A 188 13.68 -0.08 -11.76
CA VAL A 188 13.14 0.92 -12.70
C VAL A 188 11.96 0.32 -13.45
N ILE A 189 10.81 0.98 -13.36
CA ILE A 189 9.55 0.56 -14.01
C ILE A 189 9.19 1.42 -15.22
N GLY A 190 9.82 2.59 -15.35
CA GLY A 190 9.63 3.48 -16.48
C GLY A 190 10.36 4.81 -16.29
N THR A 191 10.04 5.77 -17.16
CA THR A 191 10.57 7.14 -17.07
C THR A 191 9.44 8.15 -16.89
N ALA A 192 9.69 9.19 -16.10
CA ALA A 192 8.73 10.26 -15.89
C ALA A 192 8.47 11.04 -17.19
N GLY A 193 7.21 11.42 -17.38
CA GLY A 193 6.70 11.99 -18.60
C GLY A 193 5.74 13.15 -18.36
N ARG A 194 4.95 13.48 -19.37
CA ARG A 194 3.91 14.51 -19.32
C ARG A 194 2.59 13.89 -19.70
N ASN A 195 1.51 14.31 -19.05
CA ASN A 195 0.16 13.91 -19.42
C ASN A 195 -0.77 15.13 -19.56
N ILE A 196 -1.99 14.89 -20.05
CA ILE A 196 -2.97 15.96 -20.30
C ILE A 196 -3.67 16.35 -18.99
N PHE A 197 -3.87 15.41 -18.06
CA PHE A 197 -4.58 15.65 -16.80
C PHE A 197 -3.77 16.54 -15.84
N GLY A 198 -2.47 16.26 -15.68
CA GLY A 198 -1.54 16.92 -14.78
C GLY A 198 -0.58 17.88 -15.48
N GLN A 199 -1.06 18.65 -16.48
CA GLN A 199 -0.19 19.56 -17.24
C GLN A 199 0.57 20.58 -16.37
N ALA A 200 -0.03 21.01 -15.25
CA ALA A 200 0.59 21.96 -14.33
C ALA A 200 1.82 21.38 -13.61
N SER A 201 1.90 20.07 -13.49
CA SER A 201 2.98 19.35 -12.80
C SER A 201 4.24 19.16 -13.67
N GLY A 202 4.17 19.51 -14.97
CA GLY A 202 5.31 19.41 -15.89
C GLY A 202 5.69 17.96 -16.20
N VAL A 203 6.99 17.69 -16.34
CA VAL A 203 7.54 16.32 -16.37
C VAL A 203 7.48 15.76 -14.94
N HIS A 204 6.62 14.76 -14.73
CA HIS A 204 6.35 14.19 -13.42
C HIS A 204 5.96 12.72 -13.52
N VAL A 205 5.99 12.05 -12.36
CA VAL A 205 5.24 10.82 -12.11
C VAL A 205 4.09 11.14 -11.18
N HIS A 206 2.89 10.68 -11.52
CA HIS A 206 1.75 10.66 -10.59
C HIS A 206 1.78 9.31 -9.86
N PHE A 207 1.90 9.35 -8.54
CA PHE A 207 2.02 8.16 -7.71
C PHE A 207 0.85 8.04 -6.75
N GLU A 208 0.20 6.88 -6.75
CA GLU A 208 -0.89 6.57 -5.82
C GLU A 208 -0.55 5.31 -5.02
N VAL A 209 -1.02 5.30 -3.78
CA VAL A 209 -1.09 4.12 -2.93
C VAL A 209 -2.56 3.81 -2.72
N ARG A 210 -2.95 2.55 -2.92
CA ARG A 210 -4.35 2.13 -2.73
C ARG A 210 -4.43 0.90 -1.84
N LYS A 211 -5.44 0.85 -0.96
CA LYS A 211 -5.78 -0.31 -0.13
C LYS A 211 -7.21 -0.73 -0.41
N GLY A 212 -7.41 -1.95 -0.90
CA GLY A 212 -8.73 -2.45 -1.29
C GLY A 212 -9.43 -1.56 -2.33
N GLY A 213 -8.66 -0.89 -3.20
CA GLY A 213 -9.14 -0.01 -4.26
C GLY A 213 -9.27 1.48 -3.90
N GLU A 214 -9.26 1.83 -2.61
CA GLU A 214 -9.34 3.21 -2.13
C GLU A 214 -7.97 3.87 -2.08
N ALA A 215 -7.88 5.12 -2.56
CA ALA A 215 -6.63 5.87 -2.57
C ALA A 215 -6.32 6.42 -1.18
N LEU A 216 -5.08 6.24 -0.75
CA LEU A 216 -4.55 6.71 0.54
C LEU A 216 -3.45 7.73 0.27
N ASN A 217 -3.21 8.63 1.23
CA ASN A 217 -2.15 9.64 1.14
C ASN A 217 -0.75 8.98 1.12
N PRO A 218 -0.01 8.98 -0.01
CA PRO A 218 1.30 8.33 -0.11
C PRO A 218 2.34 8.89 0.89
N GLU A 219 2.27 10.19 1.19
CA GLU A 219 3.21 10.86 2.10
C GLU A 219 3.16 10.28 3.52
N SER A 220 2.04 9.66 3.90
CA SER A 220 1.87 9.05 5.21
C SER A 220 2.58 7.70 5.36
N PHE A 221 3.14 7.15 4.28
CA PHE A 221 3.69 5.79 4.25
C PHE A 221 5.17 5.70 3.85
N PHE A 222 5.78 6.77 3.32
CA PHE A 222 7.20 6.74 3.00
C PHE A 222 8.04 6.44 4.26
N GLY A 223 8.96 5.49 4.14
CA GLY A 223 9.81 5.01 5.23
C GLY A 223 9.08 4.20 6.31
N LYS A 224 7.84 3.75 6.05
CA LYS A 224 7.07 2.91 7.00
C LYS A 224 6.90 1.50 6.46
N PRO A 225 6.85 0.49 7.34
CA PRO A 225 6.66 -0.89 6.92
C PRO A 225 5.24 -1.11 6.39
N LEU A 226 5.10 -2.01 5.40
CA LEU A 226 3.81 -2.38 4.79
C LEU A 226 2.71 -2.72 5.82
N SER A 227 3.07 -3.26 6.99
CA SER A 227 2.14 -3.56 8.09
C SER A 227 1.35 -2.35 8.64
N GLU A 228 1.80 -1.10 8.39
CA GLU A 228 1.05 0.09 8.77
C GLU A 228 -0.10 0.41 7.80
N LEU A 229 0.06 0.07 6.51
CA LEU A 229 -0.98 0.22 5.49
C LEU A 229 -2.20 -0.67 5.76
N GLU A 230 -2.00 -1.76 6.50
CA GLU A 230 -3.08 -2.68 6.85
C GLU A 230 -4.02 -2.13 7.92
N LYS A 231 -3.48 -1.37 8.88
CA LYS A 231 -4.21 -0.96 10.09
C LYS A 231 -5.13 0.23 9.85
N GLN A 232 -4.88 1.05 8.84
CA GLN A 232 -5.67 2.26 8.61
C GLN A 232 -7.08 1.97 8.08
N LYS A 233 -7.27 0.93 7.26
CA LYS A 233 -8.63 0.55 6.81
C LYS A 233 -9.51 0.05 7.96
N GLU A 234 -8.93 -0.64 8.95
CA GLU A 234 -9.66 -1.08 10.16
C GLU A 234 -10.04 0.08 11.09
N ALA A 235 -9.35 1.21 11.03
CA ALA A 235 -9.65 2.38 11.85
C ALA A 235 -10.75 3.29 11.26
N GLU A 236 -11.07 3.12 9.97
CA GLU A 236 -12.02 3.96 9.23
C GLU A 236 -13.36 3.27 8.92
N GLU A 237 -13.49 1.94 9.15
CA GLU A 237 -14.80 1.28 9.13
C GLU A 237 -15.64 1.66 10.37
N PRO A 238 -16.88 2.16 10.21
CA PRO A 238 -17.76 2.37 11.35
C PRO A 238 -18.18 1.00 11.91
N GLU A 239 -17.99 0.80 13.22
CA GLU A 239 -18.57 -0.33 13.95
C GLU A 239 -20.05 -0.48 13.57
N GLN A 240 -20.39 -1.62 12.95
CA GLN A 240 -21.76 -2.02 12.72
C GLN A 240 -22.47 -2.15 14.07
N ALA A 241 -23.35 -1.19 14.37
CA ALA A 241 -24.30 -1.29 15.45
C ALA A 241 -25.48 -2.18 15.00
N GLU A 242 -25.46 -3.45 15.41
CA GLU A 242 -26.67 -4.27 15.44
C GLU A 242 -27.47 -4.05 16.75
N ASP A 243 -28.78 -3.97 16.55
CA ASP A 243 -29.92 -4.18 17.46
C ASP A 243 -30.29 -3.19 18.57
N ASN A 244 -31.45 -2.52 18.40
CA ASN A 244 -32.70 -3.02 18.99
C ASN A 244 -33.97 -2.37 18.37
N GLU A 245 -34.94 -3.21 18.03
CA GLU A 245 -36.28 -2.89 17.56
C GLU A 245 -37.10 -2.06 18.59
N THR A 246 -37.95 -1.14 18.11
CA THR A 246 -39.43 -1.14 18.31
C THR A 246 -40.06 0.25 18.16
N SER A 247 -41.26 0.24 17.56
CA SER A 247 -42.24 1.31 17.30
C SER A 247 -41.90 2.16 16.06
N GLY A 248 -42.61 2.07 14.94
CA GLY A 248 -44.03 1.78 14.76
C GLY A 248 -44.79 3.09 14.75
N GLU A 249 -44.84 3.76 13.60
CA GLU A 249 -45.97 4.57 13.15
C GLU A 249 -45.81 4.84 11.65
N GLU A 250 -46.93 4.62 10.96
CA GLU A 250 -47.15 4.74 9.52
C GLU A 250 -47.21 6.21 9.07
N GLU A 251 -47.35 6.40 7.75
CA GLU A 251 -47.63 7.64 7.00
C GLU A 251 -46.40 8.36 6.43
N GLN A 252 -46.30 8.69 5.14
CA GLN A 252 -47.18 8.59 3.98
C GLN A 252 -46.31 8.61 2.72
N ASN A 253 -46.63 7.71 1.79
CA ASN A 253 -46.06 7.64 0.44
C ASN A 253 -46.73 8.71 -0.44
N GLN A 254 -45.96 9.56 -1.13
CA GLN A 254 -46.45 10.28 -2.31
C GLN A 254 -45.47 10.15 -3.46
N ASP A 255 -45.90 9.30 -4.40
CA ASP A 255 -45.60 9.31 -5.83
C ASP A 255 -45.40 10.72 -6.38
N ILE A 256 -44.35 10.90 -7.17
CA ILE A 256 -44.34 11.90 -8.25
C ILE A 256 -44.16 11.11 -9.54
N SER A 257 -45.28 10.89 -10.21
CA SER A 257 -45.39 10.33 -11.55
C SER A 257 -45.02 11.37 -12.62
N GLU A 258 -44.59 10.81 -13.74
CA GLU A 258 -44.31 11.41 -15.05
C GLU A 258 -45.51 12.16 -15.68
N GLU A 259 -45.22 12.86 -16.79
CA GLU A 259 -46.02 13.79 -17.63
C GLU A 259 -45.77 15.27 -17.25
N GLU A 260 -45.15 16.09 -18.11
CA GLU A 260 -45.69 16.51 -19.39
C GLU A 260 -44.57 16.89 -20.38
N ILE A 261 -44.53 16.18 -21.51
CA ILE A 261 -43.77 16.50 -22.73
C ILE A 261 -44.67 17.35 -23.61
N GLY A 262 -44.32 18.63 -23.78
CA GLY A 262 -44.97 19.54 -24.72
C GLY A 262 -44.15 19.69 -25.99
N GLU A 263 -44.56 18.99 -27.04
CA GLU A 263 -44.12 19.18 -28.43
C GLU A 263 -44.51 20.56 -28.96
N LEU A 264 -43.59 21.26 -29.62
CA LEU A 264 -43.88 22.40 -30.50
C LEU A 264 -42.99 22.31 -31.75
N GLU A 265 -43.64 22.12 -32.89
CA GLU A 265 -43.12 22.12 -34.27
C GLU A 265 -44.23 22.73 -35.17
N PRO A 266 -43.94 23.21 -36.40
CA PRO A 266 -43.63 24.61 -36.70
C PRO A 266 -44.76 25.33 -37.50
N GLY A 267 -44.68 26.66 -37.62
CA GLY A 267 -45.63 27.46 -38.40
C GLY A 267 -44.98 28.74 -38.95
N ALA A 268 -45.15 28.93 -40.26
CA ALA A 268 -44.41 29.80 -41.16
C ALA A 268 -44.96 31.24 -41.29
N GLU A 269 -44.08 32.10 -41.85
CA GLU A 269 -44.33 33.22 -42.80
C GLU A 269 -45.08 34.50 -42.38
N GLU A 270 -44.36 35.63 -42.53
CA GLU A 270 -44.68 36.88 -43.29
C GLU A 270 -43.91 38.06 -42.63
N GLU A 271 -43.36 39.08 -43.28
CA GLU A 271 -43.06 39.50 -44.66
C GLU A 271 -42.17 40.76 -44.49
N ALA A 272 -41.23 40.98 -45.40
CA ALA A 272 -40.36 42.16 -45.45
C ALA A 272 -40.80 43.11 -46.58
N PRO A 273 -40.55 44.43 -46.51
CA PRO A 273 -40.47 45.27 -47.71
C PRO A 273 -38.99 45.35 -48.16
N GLY A 274 -38.59 45.10 -49.42
CA GLY A 274 -39.06 45.69 -50.68
C GLY A 274 -38.13 46.86 -51.05
N GLU A 275 -36.96 46.59 -51.67
CA GLU A 275 -36.65 46.68 -53.11
C GLU A 275 -36.18 48.07 -53.61
N GLY A 276 -35.10 48.06 -54.39
CA GLY A 276 -34.46 49.22 -55.02
C GLY A 276 -33.25 48.81 -55.86
N ASP A 277 -33.54 48.43 -57.11
CA ASP A 277 -32.68 48.23 -58.30
C ASP A 277 -31.69 49.41 -58.55
N GLU A 278 -30.61 49.40 -59.36
CA GLU A 278 -30.10 48.53 -60.44
C GLU A 278 -28.66 49.03 -60.83
N GLU A 279 -27.94 48.20 -61.59
CA GLU A 279 -26.95 48.53 -62.65
C GLU A 279 -25.43 48.76 -62.38
N THR A 280 -24.66 47.72 -62.75
CA THR A 280 -23.48 47.67 -63.66
C THR A 280 -22.11 48.29 -63.29
N GLY A 281 -21.05 47.49 -63.50
CA GLY A 281 -19.66 47.95 -63.62
C GLY A 281 -18.64 46.81 -63.57
N VAL A 282 -18.06 46.46 -64.73
CA VAL A 282 -17.11 45.38 -65.02
C VAL A 282 -15.65 45.82 -64.74
N GLU A 283 -14.73 44.84 -64.77
CA GLU A 283 -13.25 44.92 -64.94
C GLU A 283 -12.45 44.88 -63.63
N GLU A 284 -11.33 44.16 -63.47
CA GLU A 284 -10.57 43.19 -64.27
C GLU A 284 -9.48 42.64 -63.30
N GLU A 285 -9.13 41.36 -63.41
CA GLU A 285 -7.86 40.84 -62.90
C GLU A 285 -6.72 41.21 -63.86
N PRO A 286 -5.45 41.19 -63.39
CA PRO A 286 -4.40 40.73 -64.29
C PRO A 286 -3.57 39.59 -63.67
N GLU A 287 -3.60 38.47 -64.38
CA GLU A 287 -2.49 37.53 -64.46
C GLU A 287 -1.31 38.17 -65.21
N MET A 288 -0.08 37.81 -64.83
CA MET A 288 1.09 37.91 -65.71
C MET A 288 2.02 36.72 -65.45
N ASP A 289 1.87 35.75 -66.35
CA ASP A 289 2.85 35.04 -67.17
C ASP A 289 4.19 34.52 -66.59
N GLU A 290 4.38 33.24 -66.91
CA GLU A 290 5.56 32.40 -66.83
C GLU A 290 6.65 32.74 -67.88
N ASP A 291 7.77 32.00 -67.75
CA ASP A 291 8.81 31.70 -68.75
C ASP A 291 10.04 32.61 -68.87
N ALA A 292 11.15 32.09 -68.33
CA ALA A 292 12.34 31.81 -69.14
C ALA A 292 13.29 30.82 -68.42
N GLU A 293 13.37 29.60 -68.96
CA GLU A 293 14.50 28.69 -68.76
C GLU A 293 15.81 29.31 -69.26
N SER A 294 16.94 29.05 -68.57
CA SER A 294 18.13 28.45 -69.19
C SER A 294 19.22 28.17 -68.15
N SER A 295 19.50 26.87 -67.98
CA SER A 295 20.85 26.26 -67.95
C SER A 295 22.06 27.10 -67.51
N ILE A 296 22.87 26.53 -66.60
CA ILE A 296 24.22 26.02 -66.89
C ILE A 296 24.82 25.38 -65.62
N SER A 297 25.13 24.10 -65.75
CA SER A 297 26.06 23.32 -64.94
C SER A 297 27.50 23.86 -65.03
N MET A 298 28.29 23.88 -63.96
CA MET A 298 29.66 23.35 -64.04
C MET A 298 30.31 23.09 -62.68
N THR A 299 30.89 21.91 -62.64
CA THR A 299 31.72 21.23 -61.64
C THR A 299 33.13 21.82 -61.47
N GLN A 300 33.72 21.52 -60.31
CA GLN A 300 35.16 21.31 -60.00
C GLN A 300 36.15 22.50 -60.13
N THR A 301 36.78 22.86 -59.02
CA THR A 301 38.12 22.35 -58.60
C THR A 301 38.35 22.72 -57.14
#